data_AF-I9C622-F1
#
_entry.id   AF-I9C622-F1
#
_cell.length_a   1.000
_cell.length_b   1.000
_cell.length_c   1.000
_cell.angle_alpha   90.00
_cell.angle_beta   90.00
_cell.angle_gamma   90.00
#
_symmetry.space_group_name_H-M   'P 1'
#
loop_
_entity.id
_entity.type
_entity.pdbx_description
1 polymer ?
#
loop_
_entity_poly.entity_id
_entity_poly.type
_entity_poly.pdbx_seq_one_letter_code
_entity_poly.pdbx_strand_id
1 'polypeptide(L)'
;MKCLVFSARQRHSAAAVVLTLAVLAFSSGPASAQSNPFDAPATVRVVLPADPARNDVVAKRSIAMLDKAALTACGGSDYSFAQVKVAVRKSACWHQAMAGAIEQVGDDRLSTWWAAHHS
;
A
#
# COMPACT_ATOMS: atom_id res chain seq x y z
N MET A 1 6.78 -6.17 -21.31
CA MET A 1 6.27 -6.61 -19.99
C MET A 1 6.69 -5.55 -18.98
N LYS A 2 5.82 -5.16 -18.03
CA LYS A 2 6.16 -4.17 -17.00
C LYS A 2 6.29 -4.87 -15.64
N CYS A 3 7.42 -4.68 -14.99
CA CYS A 3 7.67 -5.15 -13.62
C CYS A 3 7.44 -3.99 -12.66
N LEU A 4 6.44 -4.13 -11.80
CA LEU A 4 6.19 -3.16 -10.72
C LEU A 4 6.86 -3.62 -9.43
N VAL A 5 7.32 -2.66 -8.64
CA VAL A 5 7.92 -2.90 -7.32
C VAL A 5 7.08 -2.13 -6.31
N PHE A 6 6.33 -2.86 -5.50
CA PHE A 6 5.58 -2.28 -4.39
C PHE A 6 6.53 -1.95 -3.25
N SER A 7 6.42 -0.75 -2.67
CA SER A 7 7.22 -0.32 -1.51
C SER A 7 6.29 0.38 -0.53
N ALA A 8 5.83 -0.35 0.49
CA ALA A 8 5.01 0.21 1.55
C ALA A 8 5.92 0.91 2.57
N ARG A 9 6.00 2.25 2.49
CA ARG A 9 6.68 3.04 3.52
C ARG A 9 5.64 3.42 4.58
N GLN A 10 5.63 2.73 5.73
CA GLN A 10 4.80 3.12 6.88
C GLN A 10 5.25 4.50 7.38
N ARG A 11 4.65 5.56 6.84
CA ARG A 11 4.79 6.91 7.39
C ARG A 11 3.78 7.07 8.51
N HIS A 12 4.22 6.87 9.75
CA HIS A 12 3.49 7.34 10.92
C HIS A 12 3.48 8.87 10.89
N SER A 13 2.43 9.47 10.30
CA SER A 13 2.19 10.90 10.35
C SER A 13 1.78 11.30 11.76
N ALA A 14 2.77 11.55 12.61
CA ALA A 14 2.57 12.28 13.85
C ALA A 14 2.42 13.77 13.51
N ALA A 15 1.17 14.23 13.44
CA ALA A 15 0.88 15.66 13.36
C ALA A 15 -0.31 16.02 14.25
N ALA A 16 0.05 16.70 15.34
CA ALA A 16 -0.76 17.69 16.06
C ALA A 16 -1.98 17.21 16.88
N VAL A 17 -1.72 16.81 18.12
CA VAL A 17 -2.54 17.29 19.26
C VAL A 17 -1.58 17.89 20.29
N VAL A 18 -1.25 19.16 20.08
CA VAL A 18 -0.58 20.02 21.05
C VAL A 18 -1.64 20.44 22.07
N LEU A 19 -1.56 19.94 23.30
CA LEU A 19 -1.93 20.61 24.57
C LEU A 19 -2.16 19.57 25.67
N THR A 20 -1.08 19.08 26.29
CA THR A 20 -1.01 18.70 27.72
C THR A 20 0.45 18.34 28.07
N LEU A 21 1.35 19.32 27.94
CA LEU A 21 2.70 19.26 28.53
C LEU A 21 2.58 19.45 30.05
N ALA A 22 3.19 18.55 30.85
CA ALA A 22 4.05 18.96 31.99
C ALA A 22 4.68 17.80 32.78
N VAL A 23 4.15 16.57 32.80
CA VAL A 23 4.55 15.59 33.85
C VAL A 23 5.44 14.43 33.36
N LEU A 24 5.62 14.22 32.05
CA LEU A 24 6.35 13.04 31.53
C LEU A 24 7.78 13.32 31.06
N ALA A 25 8.32 14.51 31.31
CA ALA A 25 9.60 14.96 30.75
C ALA A 25 10.88 14.34 31.38
N PHE A 26 10.77 13.36 32.29
CA PHE A 26 11.92 12.80 33.01
C PHE A 26 12.28 11.34 32.68
N SER A 27 11.58 10.69 31.74
CA SER A 27 11.89 9.31 31.35
C SER A 27 12.41 9.13 29.92
N SER A 28 12.53 10.21 29.14
CA SER A 28 13.01 10.15 27.75
C SER A 28 14.53 10.23 27.68
N GLY A 29 15.21 9.15 28.08
CA GLY A 29 16.56 8.86 27.58
C GLY A 29 16.54 8.78 26.04
N PRO A 30 17.67 9.00 25.35
CA PRO A 30 17.72 8.90 23.91
C PRO A 30 17.36 7.46 23.52
N ALA A 31 16.15 7.27 22.99
CA ALA A 31 15.78 6.02 22.38
C ALA A 31 16.65 5.86 21.14
N SER A 32 17.73 5.10 21.28
CA SER A 32 18.51 4.58 20.17
C SER A 32 17.51 3.98 19.18
N ALA A 33 17.30 4.63 18.05
CA ALA A 33 16.45 4.12 16.97
C ALA A 33 17.13 2.86 16.44
N GLN A 34 16.82 1.72 17.07
CA GLN A 34 17.23 0.41 16.61
C GLN A 34 16.62 0.27 15.23
N SER A 35 17.46 0.23 14.20
CA SER A 35 17.04 -0.01 12.82
C SER A 35 16.19 -1.27 12.83
N ASN A 36 14.88 -1.10 12.69
CA ASN A 36 13.95 -2.20 12.76
C ASN A 36 14.28 -3.11 11.56
N PRO A 37 14.68 -4.38 11.76
CA PRO A 37 14.91 -5.29 10.63
C PRO A 37 13.64 -5.49 9.77
N PHE A 38 12.48 -5.06 10.26
CA PHE A 38 11.20 -5.00 9.54
C PHE A 38 10.92 -3.68 8.81
N ASP A 39 11.81 -2.67 8.86
CA ASP A 39 11.70 -1.42 8.07
C ASP A 39 12.16 -1.59 6.62
N ALA A 40 12.65 -2.78 6.24
CA ALA A 40 12.93 -3.08 4.85
C ALA A 40 11.61 -3.08 4.05
N PRO A 41 11.49 -2.29 2.97
CA PRO A 41 10.27 -2.25 2.19
C PRO A 41 9.96 -3.64 1.62
N ALA A 42 8.80 -4.19 1.96
CA ALA A 42 8.33 -5.45 1.40
C ALA A 42 8.06 -5.27 -0.09
N THR A 43 8.93 -5.83 -0.94
CA THR A 43 8.80 -5.74 -2.40
C THR A 43 8.05 -6.94 -2.96
N VAL A 44 6.84 -6.72 -3.48
CA VAL A 44 6.11 -7.70 -4.29
C VAL A 44 6.27 -7.31 -5.76
N ARG A 45 6.69 -8.26 -6.60
CA ARG A 45 6.78 -8.07 -8.04
C ARG A 45 5.52 -8.54 -8.72
N VAL A 46 4.92 -7.67 -9.53
CA VAL A 46 3.77 -8.02 -10.38
C VAL A 46 4.17 -7.88 -11.84
N VAL A 47 3.89 -8.90 -12.62
CA VAL A 47 4.09 -8.91 -14.07
C VAL A 47 2.76 -8.61 -14.73
N LEU A 48 2.66 -7.42 -15.33
CA LEU A 48 1.50 -7.05 -16.14
C LEU A 48 1.82 -7.19 -17.64
N PRO A 49 0.78 -7.39 -18.47
CA PRO A 49 0.90 -7.25 -19.92
C PRO A 49 1.59 -5.93 -20.27
N ALA A 50 2.44 -5.95 -21.32
CA ALA A 50 3.13 -4.76 -21.79
C ALA A 50 2.14 -3.74 -22.40
N ASP A 51 1.12 -4.28 -23.05
CA ASP A 51 0.12 -3.51 -23.76
C ASP A 51 -0.84 -2.84 -22.78
N PRO A 52 -1.27 -1.62 -23.08
CA PRO A 52 -2.27 -0.94 -22.27
C PRO A 52 -3.58 -1.73 -22.22
N ALA A 53 -4.34 -1.53 -21.15
CA ALA A 53 -5.64 -2.14 -20.95
C ALA A 53 -6.57 -1.72 -22.11
N ARG A 54 -6.78 -2.63 -23.06
CA ARG A 54 -7.58 -2.33 -24.27
C ARG A 54 -9.08 -2.25 -23.99
N ASN A 55 -9.53 -2.77 -22.84
CA ASN A 55 -10.91 -2.76 -22.40
C ASN A 55 -11.01 -2.90 -20.86
N ASP A 56 -12.21 -2.74 -20.33
CA ASP A 56 -12.49 -2.77 -18.89
C ASP A 56 -12.26 -4.15 -18.27
N VAL A 57 -12.39 -5.24 -19.04
CA VAL A 57 -12.11 -6.60 -18.57
C VAL A 57 -10.62 -6.76 -18.26
N VAL A 58 -9.75 -6.23 -19.12
CA VAL A 58 -8.30 -6.23 -18.91
C VAL A 58 -7.91 -5.29 -17.77
N ALA A 59 -8.55 -4.12 -17.66
CA ALA A 59 -8.33 -3.20 -16.54
C ALA A 59 -8.71 -3.84 -15.20
N LYS A 60 -9.89 -4.46 -15.10
CA LYS A 60 -10.37 -5.16 -13.91
C LYS A 60 -9.44 -6.32 -13.51
N ARG A 61 -8.98 -7.11 -14.48
CA ARG A 61 -8.00 -8.18 -14.22
C ARG A 61 -6.69 -7.61 -13.68
N SER A 62 -6.20 -6.53 -14.27
CA SER A 62 -4.97 -5.87 -13.84
C SER A 62 -5.09 -5.35 -12.41
N ILE A 63 -6.18 -4.66 -12.09
CA ILE A 63 -6.46 -4.22 -10.72
C ILE A 63 -6.54 -5.39 -9.75
N ALA A 64 -7.18 -6.51 -10.12
CA ALA A 64 -7.24 -7.68 -9.25
C ALA A 64 -5.85 -8.27 -8.95
N MET A 65 -4.91 -8.22 -9.91
CA MET A 65 -3.52 -8.64 -9.67
C MET A 65 -2.79 -7.66 -8.74
N LEU A 66 -3.04 -6.35 -8.90
CA LEU A 66 -2.49 -5.32 -8.01
C LEU A 66 -3.07 -5.43 -6.59
N ASP A 67 -4.38 -5.68 -6.42
CA ASP A 67 -5.03 -5.87 -5.10
C ASP A 67 -4.39 -7.02 -4.33
N LYS A 68 -4.14 -8.15 -5.01
CA LYS A 68 -3.45 -9.29 -4.39
C LYS A 68 -2.03 -8.94 -3.94
N ALA A 69 -1.27 -8.24 -4.78
CA ALA A 69 0.07 -7.83 -4.44
C ALA A 69 0.10 -6.81 -3.28
N ALA A 70 -0.81 -5.85 -3.29
CA ALA A 70 -0.98 -4.87 -2.21
C ALA A 70 -1.41 -5.55 -0.91
N LEU A 71 -2.35 -6.51 -0.97
CA LEU A 71 -2.73 -7.34 0.18
C LEU A 71 -1.51 -8.07 0.77
N THR A 72 -0.71 -8.73 -0.07
CA THR A 72 0.49 -9.43 0.38
C THR A 72 1.54 -8.50 0.97
N ALA A 73 1.80 -7.36 0.32
CA ALA A 73 2.76 -6.37 0.80
C ALA A 73 2.35 -5.76 2.16
N CYS A 74 1.04 -5.66 2.42
CA CYS A 74 0.48 -5.06 3.64
C CYS A 74 0.10 -6.07 4.73
N GLY A 75 0.63 -7.31 4.67
CA GLY A 75 0.47 -8.30 5.74
C GLY A 75 -0.75 -9.21 5.63
N GLY A 76 -1.48 -9.15 4.50
CA GLY A 76 -2.52 -10.10 4.13
C GLY A 76 -2.03 -11.18 3.16
N SER A 77 -2.95 -12.03 2.70
CA SER A 77 -2.75 -12.97 1.61
C SER A 77 -4.11 -13.50 1.12
N ASP A 78 -4.13 -14.22 -0.01
CA ASP A 78 -5.34 -14.91 -0.48
C ASP A 78 -5.90 -15.90 0.57
N TYR A 79 -5.01 -16.50 1.36
CA TYR A 79 -5.30 -17.50 2.40
C TYR A 79 -5.65 -16.90 3.76
N SER A 80 -5.53 -15.59 3.93
CA SER A 80 -5.89 -14.93 5.18
C SER A 80 -7.40 -14.95 5.41
N PHE A 81 -7.80 -14.92 6.69
CA PHE A 81 -9.20 -14.78 7.07
C PHE A 81 -9.86 -13.56 6.43
N ALA A 82 -11.17 -13.63 6.20
CA ALA A 82 -11.92 -12.55 5.58
C ALA A 82 -11.77 -11.23 6.35
N GLN A 83 -11.76 -11.26 7.68
CA GLN A 83 -11.60 -10.08 8.52
C GLN A 83 -10.22 -9.43 8.33
N VAL A 84 -9.16 -10.23 8.19
CA VAL A 84 -7.81 -9.72 7.93
C VAL A 84 -7.75 -9.04 6.56
N LYS A 85 -8.31 -9.66 5.52
CA LYS A 85 -8.36 -9.04 4.19
C LYS A 85 -9.12 -7.71 4.19
N VAL A 86 -10.24 -7.63 4.93
CA VAL A 86 -11.00 -6.39 5.09
C VAL A 86 -10.20 -5.33 5.85
N ALA A 87 -9.54 -5.70 6.95
CA ALA A 87 -8.72 -4.79 7.74
C ALA A 87 -7.55 -4.22 6.92
N VAL A 88 -6.86 -5.08 6.16
CA VAL A 88 -5.76 -4.65 5.27
C VAL A 88 -6.27 -3.70 4.19
N ARG A 89 -7.41 -4.00 3.53
CA ARG A 89 -7.97 -3.10 2.50
C ARG A 89 -8.38 -1.73 3.03
N LYS A 90 -8.76 -1.63 4.30
CA LYS A 90 -9.06 -0.35 4.96
C LYS A 90 -7.81 0.38 5.47
N SER A 91 -6.64 -0.23 5.39
CA SER A 91 -5.40 0.34 5.89
C SER A 91 -4.81 1.35 4.91
N ALA A 92 -4.13 2.38 5.45
CA ALA A 92 -3.37 3.33 4.65
C ALA A 92 -2.29 2.65 3.77
N CYS A 93 -1.71 1.55 4.26
CA CYS A 93 -0.74 0.75 3.50
C CYS A 93 -1.32 0.30 2.16
N TRP A 94 -2.51 -0.31 2.18
CA TRP A 94 -3.13 -0.84 0.97
C TRP A 94 -3.51 0.28 0.00
N HIS A 95 -4.10 1.36 0.50
CA HIS A 95 -4.46 2.51 -0.35
C HIS A 95 -3.25 3.14 -1.03
N GLN A 96 -2.15 3.33 -0.29
CA GLN A 96 -0.90 3.88 -0.84
C GLN A 96 -0.23 2.92 -1.84
N ALA A 97 -0.21 1.63 -1.53
CA ALA A 97 0.31 0.60 -2.41
C ALA A 97 -0.47 0.54 -3.73
N MET A 98 -1.80 0.58 -3.69
CA MET A 98 -2.64 0.58 -4.89
C MET A 98 -2.46 1.85 -5.71
N ALA A 99 -2.49 3.02 -5.08
CA ALA A 99 -2.30 4.30 -5.77
C ALA A 99 -0.93 4.35 -6.48
N GLY A 100 0.15 4.01 -5.76
CA GLY A 100 1.49 4.00 -6.34
C GLY A 100 1.66 2.97 -7.46
N ALA A 101 1.01 1.80 -7.35
CA ALA A 101 1.08 0.81 -8.40
C ALA A 101 0.34 1.22 -9.67
N ILE A 102 -0.82 1.85 -9.54
CA ILE A 102 -1.60 2.36 -10.68
C ILE A 102 -0.83 3.47 -11.40
N GLU A 103 -0.23 4.39 -10.63
CA GLU A 103 0.66 5.43 -11.17
C GLU A 103 1.86 4.82 -11.91
N GLN A 104 2.50 3.80 -11.33
CA GLN A 104 3.66 3.14 -11.93
C GLN A 104 3.32 2.33 -13.21
N VAL A 105 2.10 1.81 -13.33
CA VAL A 105 1.65 1.20 -14.60
C VAL A 105 1.56 2.26 -15.71
N GLY A 106 1.06 3.45 -15.36
CA GLY A 106 0.90 4.58 -16.28
C GLY A 106 -0.08 4.28 -17.41
N ASP A 107 -1.20 3.60 -17.09
CA ASP A 107 -2.25 3.27 -18.05
C ASP A 107 -3.52 4.07 -17.75
N ASP A 108 -3.94 4.92 -18.70
CA ASP A 108 -5.07 5.84 -18.53
C ASP A 108 -6.40 5.13 -18.29
N ARG A 109 -6.61 3.96 -18.91
CA ARG A 109 -7.86 3.22 -18.76
C ARG A 109 -7.90 2.53 -17.40
N LEU A 110 -6.78 1.97 -16.96
CA LEU A 110 -6.62 1.42 -15.62
C LEU A 110 -6.88 2.49 -14.55
N SER A 111 -6.27 3.69 -14.69
CA SER A 111 -6.44 4.79 -13.75
C SER A 111 -7.88 5.32 -13.74
N THR A 112 -8.50 5.47 -14.93
CA THR A 112 -9.91 5.88 -15.05
C THR A 112 -10.85 4.86 -14.42
N TRP A 113 -10.64 3.57 -14.69
CA TRP A 113 -11.44 2.50 -14.08
C TRP A 113 -11.31 2.50 -12.56
N TRP A 114 -10.08 2.67 -12.05
CA TRP A 114 -9.82 2.73 -10.62
C TRP A 114 -10.54 3.92 -9.96
N ALA A 115 -10.39 5.11 -10.52
CA ALA A 115 -11.03 6.32 -10.03
C ALA A 115 -12.56 6.17 -10.00
N ALA A 116 -13.16 5.56 -11.04
CA ALA A 116 -14.59 5.36 -11.10
C ALA A 116 -15.17 4.39 -10.05
N HIS A 117 -14.34 3.51 -9.46
CA HIS A 117 -14.80 2.46 -8.54
C HIS A 117 -14.28 2.61 -7.10
N HIS A 118 -13.33 3.50 -6.86
CA HIS A 118 -12.64 3.66 -5.57
C HIS A 118 -12.47 5.12 -5.14
N SER A 119 -13.24 6.05 -5.75
CA SER A 119 -13.40 7.44 -5.29
C SER A 119 -14.23 7.54 -4.02
#